data_AF-A0AAJ1R4Z7-F1
#
_entry.id   AF-A0AAJ1R4Z7-F1
#
_cell.length_a   1.000
_cell.length_b   1.000
_cell.length_c   1.000
_cell.angle_alpha   90.00
_cell.angle_beta   90.00
_cell.angle_gamma   90.00
#
_symmetry.space_group_name_H-M   'P 1'
#
loop_
_entity.id
_entity.type
_entity.pdbx_description
1 polymer ?
#
loop_
_entity_poly.entity_id
_entity_poly.type
_entity_poly.pdbx_seq_one_letter_code
_entity_poly.pdbx_strand_id
1 'polypeptide(L)'
;MKKNYFVFIFLASVNFLFSQNIFTGIQFSPVWASEKLEIEKKYTLKDDVVSLSKLKFYVSDINLKKSGKTVYKTPEKSYLIDSENRLKIDFDKNITDDFDEIQFSIGIDSLTNVSGAMGGDLDPVNGMYWSWQSGYINFKVEGNSEKSGAVHKDFQFHVGGYLKPFETLQTVILPFKRNQNVIFVDVSRFLSEIDLKKTHSVMSPGEKATALAHVFQKIFYTESK
;
A
#
# COMPACT_ATOMS: atom_id res chain seq x y z
N MET A 1 -14.19 -70.31 -33.48
CA MET A 1 -13.84 -68.96 -33.98
C MET A 1 -13.62 -68.05 -32.77
N LYS A 2 -12.36 -67.77 -32.39
CA LYS A 2 -12.02 -66.86 -31.28
C LYS A 2 -11.72 -65.47 -31.87
N LYS A 3 -12.45 -64.45 -31.42
CA LYS A 3 -12.32 -63.06 -31.86
C LYS A 3 -11.22 -62.38 -31.01
N ASN A 4 -10.11 -61.99 -31.63
CA ASN A 4 -9.08 -61.19 -30.99
C ASN A 4 -9.43 -59.70 -31.16
N TYR A 5 -9.58 -59.00 -30.05
CA TYR A 5 -9.75 -57.54 -30.03
C TYR A 5 -8.38 -56.89 -29.81
N PHE A 6 -7.92 -56.12 -30.80
CA PHE A 6 -6.77 -55.23 -30.66
C PHE A 6 -7.22 -53.94 -29.96
N VAL A 7 -6.68 -53.66 -28.78
CA VAL A 7 -6.87 -52.38 -28.08
C VAL A 7 -5.75 -51.44 -28.52
N PHE A 8 -6.11 -50.38 -29.24
CA PHE A 8 -5.21 -49.27 -29.54
C PHE A 8 -5.19 -48.31 -28.33
N ILE A 9 -4.06 -48.24 -27.64
CA ILE A 9 -3.84 -47.24 -26.58
C ILE A 9 -3.32 -45.98 -27.26
N PHE A 10 -4.14 -44.93 -27.28
CA PHE A 10 -3.77 -43.60 -27.77
C PHE A 10 -3.04 -42.86 -26.63
N LEU A 11 -1.71 -42.73 -26.73
CA LEU A 11 -0.92 -41.93 -25.80
C LEU A 11 -1.12 -40.45 -26.15
N ALA A 12 -1.99 -39.76 -25.39
CA ALA A 12 -2.09 -38.31 -25.46
C ALA A 12 -0.90 -37.69 -24.73
N SER A 13 0.03 -37.08 -25.47
CA SER A 13 1.08 -36.25 -24.89
C SER A 13 0.46 -34.97 -24.33
N VAL A 14 0.45 -34.85 -23.00
CA VAL A 14 0.09 -33.61 -22.31
C VAL A 14 1.27 -32.66 -22.46
N ASN A 15 1.17 -31.69 -23.37
CA ASN A 15 2.10 -30.58 -23.43
C ASN A 15 1.86 -29.70 -22.20
N PHE A 16 2.75 -29.79 -21.20
CA PHE A 16 2.82 -28.78 -20.15
C PHE A 16 3.29 -27.47 -20.77
N LEU A 17 2.36 -26.55 -20.99
CA LEU A 17 2.70 -25.16 -21.27
C LEU A 17 3.35 -24.58 -20.02
N PHE A 18 4.66 -24.39 -20.05
CA PHE A 18 5.34 -23.57 -19.04
C PHE A 18 4.79 -22.14 -19.17
N SER A 19 3.97 -21.73 -18.21
CA SER A 19 3.61 -20.32 -18.04
C SER A 19 4.91 -19.53 -17.85
N GLN A 20 5.21 -18.59 -18.74
CA GLN A 20 6.25 -17.62 -18.46
C GLN A 20 5.80 -16.85 -17.22
N ASN A 21 6.62 -16.81 -16.16
CA ASN A 21 6.35 -16.03 -14.95
C ASN A 21 6.39 -14.53 -15.30
N ILE A 22 5.34 -14.06 -15.95
CA ILE A 22 5.13 -12.69 -16.34
C ILE A 22 4.73 -11.93 -15.08
N PHE A 23 5.51 -10.90 -14.77
CA PHE A 23 5.17 -9.99 -13.69
C PHE A 23 4.22 -8.92 -14.21
N THR A 24 3.03 -8.84 -13.60
CA THR A 24 1.89 -8.04 -14.07
C THR A 24 1.54 -6.88 -13.16
N GLY A 25 2.18 -6.74 -12.00
CA GLY A 25 1.88 -5.66 -11.06
C GLY A 25 2.10 -6.05 -9.60
N ILE A 26 1.72 -5.14 -8.71
CA ILE A 26 1.89 -5.27 -7.27
C ILE A 26 0.56 -5.27 -6.53
N GLN A 27 0.50 -5.98 -5.42
CA GLN A 27 -0.63 -6.01 -4.51
C GLN A 27 -0.16 -5.58 -3.12
N PHE A 28 -0.81 -4.57 -2.57
CA PHE A 28 -0.68 -4.21 -1.16
C PHE A 28 -1.59 -5.12 -0.33
N SER A 29 -1.03 -5.73 0.71
CA SER A 29 -1.77 -6.59 1.63
C SER A 29 -1.71 -6.00 3.03
N PRO A 30 -2.72 -5.19 3.42
CA PRO A 30 -2.85 -4.72 4.80
C PRO A 30 -2.99 -5.91 5.75
N VAL A 31 -2.19 -5.88 6.82
CA VAL A 31 -2.16 -6.91 7.86
C VAL A 31 -2.13 -6.29 9.24
N TRP A 32 -2.64 -7.04 10.21
CA TRP A 32 -2.41 -6.82 11.63
C TRP A 32 -1.43 -7.86 12.12
N ALA A 33 -0.16 -7.49 12.26
CA ALA A 33 0.94 -8.43 12.42
C ALA A 33 0.98 -9.45 11.26
N SER A 34 0.64 -10.71 11.50
CA SER A 34 0.61 -11.77 10.48
C SER A 34 -0.79 -12.04 9.91
N GLU A 35 -1.83 -11.47 10.49
CA GLU A 35 -3.21 -11.70 10.06
C GLU A 35 -3.65 -10.68 9.02
N LYS A 36 -4.46 -11.08 8.03
CA LYS A 36 -5.09 -10.12 7.11
C LYS A 36 -5.89 -9.08 7.89
N LEU A 37 -5.70 -7.81 7.56
CA LEU A 37 -6.47 -6.72 8.14
C LEU A 37 -7.90 -6.73 7.59
N GLU A 38 -8.87 -6.57 8.48
CA GLU A 38 -10.29 -6.40 8.20
C GLU A 38 -10.76 -5.10 8.87
N ILE A 39 -11.46 -4.26 8.12
CA ILE A 39 -12.05 -3.02 8.62
C ILE A 39 -13.16 -3.36 9.63
N GLU A 40 -13.32 -2.53 10.66
CA GLU A 40 -14.17 -2.68 11.85
C GLU A 40 -13.87 -3.88 12.78
N LYS A 41 -12.97 -4.79 12.39
CA LYS A 41 -12.54 -5.87 13.28
C LYS A 41 -11.75 -5.30 14.47
N LYS A 42 -12.02 -5.85 15.66
CA LYS A 42 -11.28 -5.52 16.88
C LYS A 42 -10.00 -6.34 16.96
N TYR A 43 -8.90 -5.64 17.22
CA TYR A 43 -7.56 -6.17 17.39
C TYR A 43 -7.02 -5.81 18.75
N THR A 44 -6.17 -6.68 19.29
CA THR A 44 -5.41 -6.37 20.52
C THR A 44 -4.11 -5.67 20.15
N LEU A 45 -3.85 -4.53 20.79
CA LEU A 45 -2.59 -3.79 20.68
C LEU A 45 -2.00 -3.60 22.08
N LYS A 46 -1.07 -4.47 22.48
CA LYS A 46 -0.55 -4.53 23.86
C LYS A 46 -1.70 -4.74 24.86
N ASP A 47 -2.05 -3.73 25.65
CA ASP A 47 -3.14 -3.71 26.61
C ASP A 47 -4.31 -2.79 26.18
N ASP A 48 -4.42 -2.51 24.89
CA ASP A 48 -5.50 -1.77 24.24
C ASP A 48 -6.30 -2.68 23.29
N VAL A 49 -7.54 -2.28 22.99
CA VAL A 49 -8.38 -2.87 21.95
C VAL A 49 -8.68 -1.80 20.92
N VAL A 50 -8.33 -2.08 19.68
CA VAL A 50 -8.44 -1.11 18.58
C VAL A 50 -9.17 -1.71 17.39
N SER A 51 -9.89 -0.89 16.64
CA SER A 51 -10.42 -1.25 15.32
C SER A 51 -10.09 -0.15 14.32
N LEU A 52 -9.92 -0.52 13.05
CA LEU A 52 -9.72 0.44 11.97
C LEU A 52 -11.01 0.60 11.19
N SER A 53 -11.42 1.83 10.95
CA SER A 53 -12.55 2.16 10.09
C SER A 53 -12.13 2.64 8.70
N LYS A 54 -10.87 3.07 8.55
CA LYS A 54 -10.34 3.51 7.25
C LYS A 54 -8.84 3.31 7.15
N LEU A 55 -8.40 2.82 5.99
CA LEU A 55 -7.00 2.82 5.57
C LEU A 55 -6.90 3.17 4.09
N LYS A 56 -6.41 4.37 3.80
CA LYS A 56 -6.13 4.83 2.43
C LYS A 56 -4.75 5.48 2.35
N PHE A 57 -4.05 5.32 1.25
CA PHE A 57 -2.77 5.99 1.02
C PHE A 57 -2.46 6.12 -0.45
N TYR A 58 -1.75 7.18 -0.81
CA TYR A 58 -1.22 7.34 -2.15
C TYR A 58 0.12 6.62 -2.28
N VAL A 59 0.28 5.89 -3.38
CA VAL A 59 1.54 5.33 -3.83
C VAL A 59 1.92 6.02 -5.13
N SER A 60 3.09 6.66 -5.19
CA SER A 60 3.56 7.37 -6.37
C SER A 60 4.99 6.98 -6.74
N ASP A 61 5.43 7.37 -7.94
CA ASP A 61 6.80 7.15 -8.42
C ASP A 61 7.29 5.70 -8.25
N ILE A 62 6.49 4.73 -8.72
CA ILE A 62 6.84 3.31 -8.63
C ILE A 62 7.93 2.99 -9.65
N ASN A 63 9.04 2.45 -9.16
CA ASN A 63 10.21 2.05 -9.93
C ASN A 63 10.63 0.63 -9.55
N LEU A 64 10.80 -0.25 -10.53
CA LEU A 64 11.53 -1.50 -10.36
C LEU A 64 13.00 -1.27 -10.72
N LYS A 65 13.91 -1.83 -9.92
CA LYS A 65 15.34 -1.62 -10.06
C LYS A 65 16.12 -2.91 -10.04
N LYS A 66 17.24 -2.89 -10.76
CA LYS A 66 18.26 -3.93 -10.77
C LYS A 66 19.60 -3.34 -10.42
N SER A 67 20.20 -3.79 -9.32
CA SER A 67 21.50 -3.28 -8.85
C SER A 67 21.53 -1.73 -8.77
N GLY A 68 20.45 -1.15 -8.25
CA GLY A 68 20.27 0.30 -8.08
C GLY A 68 19.87 1.09 -9.33
N LYS A 69 19.81 0.48 -10.51
CA LYS A 69 19.37 1.14 -11.76
C LYS A 69 17.90 0.85 -12.03
N THR A 70 17.12 1.88 -12.36
CA THR A 70 15.72 1.72 -12.77
C THR A 70 15.63 0.94 -14.08
N VAL A 71 14.93 -0.19 -14.06
CA VAL A 71 14.62 -1.01 -15.25
C VAL A 71 13.18 -0.81 -15.71
N TYR A 72 12.29 -0.44 -14.80
CA TYR A 72 10.90 -0.10 -15.11
C TYR A 72 10.39 1.01 -14.21
N LYS A 73 9.55 1.87 -14.77
CA LYS A 73 8.81 2.91 -14.08
C LYS A 73 7.37 2.89 -14.56
N THR A 74 6.41 3.03 -13.65
CA THR A 74 4.99 3.12 -14.02
C THR A 74 4.74 4.40 -14.83
N PRO A 75 3.89 4.34 -15.87
CA PRO A 75 3.53 5.54 -16.64
C PRO A 75 2.62 6.47 -15.83
N GLU A 76 1.64 5.90 -15.11
CA GLU A 76 0.87 6.66 -14.13
C GLU A 76 1.76 7.07 -12.95
N LYS A 77 1.61 8.32 -12.53
CA LYS A 77 2.47 8.94 -11.53
C LYS A 77 2.06 8.61 -10.10
N SER A 78 0.78 8.31 -9.88
CA SER A 78 0.20 8.10 -8.56
C SER A 78 -0.99 7.18 -8.62
N TYR A 79 -1.15 6.37 -7.57
CA TYR A 79 -2.22 5.42 -7.37
C TYR A 79 -2.80 5.57 -5.97
N LEU A 80 -4.12 5.62 -5.83
CA LEU A 80 -4.80 5.49 -4.55
C LEU A 80 -4.93 4.01 -4.13
N ILE A 81 -4.35 3.64 -3.01
CA ILE A 81 -4.64 2.37 -2.34
C ILE A 81 -5.72 2.61 -1.29
N ASP A 82 -6.76 1.79 -1.33
CA ASP A 82 -7.92 1.88 -0.47
C ASP A 82 -8.30 0.47 -0.02
N SER A 83 -8.21 0.20 1.28
CA SER A 83 -8.44 -1.13 1.84
C SER A 83 -9.82 -1.72 1.50
N GLU A 84 -10.80 -0.88 1.19
CA GLU A 84 -12.16 -1.32 0.86
C GLU A 84 -12.40 -1.45 -0.65
N ASN A 85 -11.59 -0.80 -1.48
CA ASN A 85 -11.86 -0.67 -2.92
C ASN A 85 -10.75 -1.21 -3.83
N ARG A 86 -9.48 -0.88 -3.55
CA ARG A 86 -8.35 -1.23 -4.43
C ARG A 86 -7.08 -1.46 -3.66
N LEU A 87 -6.60 -2.71 -3.74
CA LEU A 87 -5.35 -3.17 -3.15
C LEU A 87 -4.30 -3.58 -4.18
N LYS A 88 -4.64 -3.56 -5.47
CA LYS A 88 -3.77 -4.01 -6.56
C LYS A 88 -3.50 -2.87 -7.54
N ILE A 89 -2.26 -2.81 -8.04
CA ILE A 89 -1.84 -1.96 -9.15
C ILE A 89 -1.35 -2.89 -10.25
N ASP A 90 -2.05 -2.91 -11.37
CA ASP A 90 -1.62 -3.61 -12.58
C ASP A 90 -0.66 -2.73 -13.38
N PHE A 91 0.34 -3.36 -13.99
CA PHE A 91 1.32 -2.70 -14.85
C PHE A 91 0.94 -2.88 -16.32
N ASP A 92 0.98 -1.80 -17.09
CA ASP A 92 0.51 -1.76 -18.49
C ASP A 92 1.32 -2.65 -19.46
N LYS A 93 2.44 -3.20 -19.00
CA LYS A 93 3.29 -4.08 -19.79
C LYS A 93 3.85 -5.21 -18.93
N ASN A 94 3.94 -6.38 -19.58
CA ASN A 94 4.58 -7.56 -19.04
C ASN A 94 6.06 -7.25 -18.80
N ILE A 95 6.48 -7.23 -17.53
CA ILE A 95 7.87 -6.94 -17.19
C ILE A 95 8.69 -8.22 -17.34
N THR A 96 9.57 -8.24 -18.35
CA THR A 96 10.47 -9.36 -18.67
C THR A 96 11.91 -9.12 -18.21
N ASP A 97 12.27 -7.90 -17.81
CA ASP A 97 13.55 -7.55 -17.20
C ASP A 97 13.64 -8.06 -15.77
N ASP A 98 14.84 -8.47 -15.34
CA ASP A 98 15.07 -8.89 -13.94
C ASP A 98 15.17 -7.66 -13.03
N PHE A 99 14.76 -7.81 -11.78
CA PHE A 99 14.82 -6.78 -10.76
C PHE A 99 14.98 -7.42 -9.38
N ASP A 100 15.63 -6.69 -8.48
CA ASP A 100 15.88 -7.10 -7.09
C ASP A 100 15.37 -6.08 -6.07
N GLU A 101 14.83 -4.96 -6.53
CA GLU A 101 14.33 -3.88 -5.68
C GLU A 101 13.07 -3.24 -6.29
N ILE A 102 12.15 -2.83 -5.43
CA ILE A 102 11.09 -1.88 -5.75
C ILE A 102 11.28 -0.61 -4.90
N GLN A 103 11.16 0.54 -5.56
CA GLN A 103 11.08 1.85 -4.93
C GLN A 103 9.72 2.47 -5.25
N PHE A 104 9.10 3.11 -4.26
CA PHE A 104 7.92 3.95 -4.46
C PHE A 104 7.87 5.04 -3.38
N SER A 105 7.03 6.04 -3.59
CA SER A 105 6.76 7.07 -2.59
C SER A 105 5.38 6.86 -1.97
N ILE A 106 5.25 7.14 -0.67
CA ILE A 106 3.98 7.28 0.03
C ILE A 106 3.61 8.76 0.03
N GLY A 107 2.58 9.10 -0.74
CA GLY A 107 2.11 10.47 -0.91
C GLY A 107 2.25 11.02 -2.32
N ILE A 108 1.97 12.32 -2.45
CA ILE A 108 1.96 13.06 -3.72
C ILE A 108 3.04 14.15 -3.70
N ASP A 109 3.76 14.32 -4.81
CA ASP A 109 4.85 15.28 -4.91
C ASP A 109 4.37 16.74 -4.88
N SER A 110 5.30 17.66 -4.60
CA SER A 110 4.97 19.09 -4.48
C SER A 110 4.46 19.72 -5.76
N LEU A 111 4.92 19.32 -6.95
CA LEU A 111 4.47 19.94 -8.21
C LEU A 111 3.02 19.54 -8.52
N THR A 112 2.68 18.28 -8.26
CA THR A 112 1.30 17.79 -8.38
C THR A 112 0.39 18.48 -7.37
N ASN A 113 0.81 18.66 -6.12
CA ASN A 113 0.03 19.42 -5.13
C ASN A 113 -0.21 20.88 -5.56
N VAL A 114 0.82 21.57 -6.08
CA VAL A 114 0.72 22.96 -6.56
C VAL A 114 -0.23 23.08 -7.75
N SER A 115 -0.37 22.03 -8.55
CA SER A 115 -1.32 21.98 -9.66
C SER A 115 -2.79 21.94 -9.20
N GLY A 116 -3.04 21.72 -7.91
CA GLY A 116 -4.37 21.66 -7.32
C GLY A 116 -5.06 20.30 -7.54
N ALA A 117 -6.38 20.28 -7.35
CA ALA A 117 -7.17 19.07 -7.48
C ALA A 117 -7.22 18.57 -8.94
N MET A 118 -6.89 17.30 -9.14
CA MET A 118 -6.94 16.59 -10.41
C MET A 118 -8.03 15.50 -10.39
N GLY A 119 -8.27 14.82 -11.52
CA GLY A 119 -9.24 13.70 -11.59
C GLY A 119 -8.62 12.33 -11.30
N GLY A 120 -9.40 11.27 -11.56
CA GLY A 120 -8.95 9.88 -11.39
C GLY A 120 -8.70 9.52 -9.92
N ASP A 121 -7.57 8.87 -9.64
CA ASP A 121 -7.18 8.52 -8.26
C ASP A 121 -6.95 9.77 -7.37
N LEU A 122 -6.67 10.91 -7.99
CA LEU A 122 -6.44 12.19 -7.33
C LEU A 122 -7.72 13.04 -7.21
N ASP A 123 -8.87 12.50 -7.60
CA ASP A 123 -10.15 13.20 -7.49
C ASP A 123 -10.53 13.43 -6.01
N PRO A 124 -10.86 14.67 -5.59
CA PRO A 124 -11.32 14.96 -4.23
C PRO A 124 -12.51 14.12 -3.76
N VAL A 125 -13.32 13.56 -4.66
CA VAL A 125 -14.41 12.63 -4.32
C VAL A 125 -13.93 11.41 -3.51
N ASN A 126 -12.66 11.04 -3.67
CA ASN A 126 -12.04 9.95 -2.91
C ASN A 126 -11.78 10.33 -1.43
N GLY A 127 -12.02 11.59 -1.05
CA GLY A 127 -11.84 12.11 0.30
C GLY A 127 -10.38 12.26 0.70
N MET A 128 -9.46 12.34 -0.26
CA MET A 128 -8.00 12.37 -0.04
C MET A 128 -7.36 13.72 -0.43
N TYR A 129 -8.18 14.77 -0.49
CA TYR A 129 -7.74 16.15 -0.75
C TYR A 129 -8.40 17.10 0.25
N TRP A 130 -7.62 18.01 0.83
CA TRP A 130 -8.12 19.05 1.71
C TRP A 130 -8.37 20.34 0.95
N SER A 131 -9.63 20.76 0.89
CA SER A 131 -9.99 22.03 0.23
C SER A 131 -9.57 23.28 1.01
N TRP A 132 -9.46 23.20 2.34
CA TRP A 132 -9.14 24.36 3.18
C TRP A 132 -7.65 24.72 3.21
N GLN A 133 -6.77 23.74 3.02
CA GLN A 133 -5.32 23.94 2.97
C GLN A 133 -4.73 23.64 1.59
N SER A 134 -5.57 23.28 0.62
CA SER A 134 -5.21 22.89 -0.75
C SER A 134 -4.03 21.94 -0.82
N GLY A 135 -4.28 20.67 -0.51
CA GLY A 135 -3.24 19.64 -0.60
C GLY A 135 -3.78 18.23 -0.43
N TYR A 136 -3.05 17.28 -1.02
CA TYR A 136 -3.34 15.86 -0.90
C TYR A 136 -3.02 15.32 0.49
N ILE A 137 -3.87 14.42 0.94
CA ILE A 137 -3.66 13.60 2.14
C ILE A 137 -2.84 12.40 1.69
N ASN A 138 -1.57 12.34 2.05
CA ASN A 138 -0.66 11.26 1.66
C ASN A 138 -1.14 9.90 2.19
N PHE A 139 -1.62 9.86 3.43
CA PHE A 139 -2.33 8.71 3.98
C PHE A 139 -3.39 9.10 5.00
N LYS A 140 -4.39 8.24 5.13
CA LYS A 140 -5.55 8.36 6.00
C LYS A 140 -5.75 7.07 6.77
N VAL A 141 -5.65 7.16 8.09
CA VAL A 141 -5.98 6.06 9.02
C VAL A 141 -7.01 6.57 10.02
N GLU A 142 -8.14 5.90 10.14
CA GLU A 142 -9.20 6.20 11.11
C GLU A 142 -9.56 4.93 11.87
N GLY A 143 -10.05 5.07 13.09
CA GLY A 143 -10.46 3.92 13.89
C GLY A 143 -10.90 4.30 15.30
N ASN A 144 -11.03 3.29 16.14
CA ASN A 144 -11.37 3.42 17.55
C ASN A 144 -10.33 2.70 18.42
N SER A 145 -10.11 3.22 19.62
CA SER A 145 -9.19 2.67 20.63
C SER A 145 -9.77 2.95 22.01
N GLU A 146 -9.90 1.93 22.86
CA GLU A 146 -10.36 2.10 24.24
C GLU A 146 -9.46 3.05 25.04
N LYS A 147 -8.17 3.13 24.66
CA LYS A 147 -7.19 4.06 25.22
C LYS A 147 -7.11 5.43 24.56
N SER A 148 -7.85 5.67 23.49
CA SER A 148 -7.90 7.00 22.88
C SER A 148 -8.33 8.05 23.90
N GLY A 149 -7.67 9.21 23.82
CA GLY A 149 -8.00 10.39 24.61
C GLY A 149 -9.23 11.15 24.11
N ALA A 150 -9.79 10.78 22.96
CA ALA A 150 -10.99 11.40 22.40
C ALA A 150 -12.25 11.04 23.22
N VAL A 151 -13.25 11.92 23.20
CA VAL A 151 -14.53 11.71 23.89
C VAL A 151 -15.23 10.43 23.42
N HIS A 152 -15.18 10.15 22.11
CA HIS A 152 -15.83 8.99 21.51
C HIS A 152 -14.87 7.82 21.27
N LYS A 153 -13.67 7.87 21.85
CA LYS A 153 -12.64 6.83 21.70
C LYS A 153 -12.13 6.62 20.28
N ASP A 154 -12.46 7.53 19.39
CA ASP A 154 -11.98 7.55 18.01
C ASP A 154 -10.54 8.06 17.92
N PHE A 155 -9.87 7.71 16.82
CA PHE A 155 -8.65 8.36 16.37
C PHE A 155 -8.68 8.59 14.86
N GLN A 156 -8.01 9.63 14.40
CA GLN A 156 -7.91 10.00 13.00
C GLN A 156 -6.55 10.62 12.66
N PHE A 157 -5.91 10.04 11.66
CA PHE A 157 -4.62 10.50 11.14
C PHE A 157 -4.79 10.75 9.66
N HIS A 158 -5.01 12.02 9.31
CA HIS A 158 -5.02 12.50 7.95
C HIS A 158 -3.73 13.28 7.78
N VAL A 159 -2.75 12.66 7.16
CA VAL A 159 -1.39 13.18 7.09
C VAL A 159 -1.11 13.61 5.66
N GLY A 160 -0.80 14.89 5.51
CA GLY A 160 -0.37 15.50 4.27
C GLY A 160 0.57 16.67 4.57
N GLY A 161 1.05 17.33 3.52
CA GLY A 161 2.06 18.38 3.63
C GLY A 161 3.13 18.19 2.57
N TYR A 162 3.21 19.14 1.65
CA TYR A 162 4.13 19.14 0.51
C TYR A 162 5.09 20.33 0.52
N LEU A 163 4.99 21.20 1.55
CA LEU A 163 5.81 22.38 1.72
C LEU A 163 6.73 22.22 2.92
N LYS A 164 7.96 22.74 2.79
CA LYS A 164 8.90 22.85 3.91
C LYS A 164 8.34 23.78 5.00
N PRO A 165 8.63 23.50 6.28
CA PRO A 165 9.48 22.40 6.79
C PRO A 165 8.73 21.08 7.02
N PHE A 166 7.43 20.99 6.72
CA PHE A 166 6.56 19.87 7.09
C PHE A 166 6.17 18.99 5.90
N GLU A 167 7.14 18.71 5.04
CA GLU A 167 6.96 17.75 3.95
C GLU A 167 6.74 16.35 4.55
N THR A 168 5.75 15.63 4.05
CA THR A 168 5.35 14.31 4.58
C THR A 168 5.46 13.19 3.54
N LEU A 169 5.88 13.50 2.30
CA LEU A 169 6.21 12.48 1.29
C LEU A 169 7.37 11.61 1.81
N GLN A 170 7.21 10.29 1.76
CA GLN A 170 8.25 9.35 2.16
C GLN A 170 8.59 8.39 1.03
N THR A 171 9.84 7.95 0.93
CA THR A 171 10.26 6.97 -0.07
C THR A 171 10.48 5.60 0.58
N VAL A 172 9.80 4.58 0.07
CA VAL A 172 9.95 3.19 0.48
C VAL A 172 10.81 2.46 -0.54
N ILE A 173 11.77 1.67 -0.06
CA ILE A 173 12.67 0.84 -0.87
C ILE A 173 12.67 -0.56 -0.26
N LEU A 174 12.31 -1.58 -1.03
CA LEU A 174 12.17 -2.95 -0.56
C LEU A 174 12.88 -3.93 -1.51
N PRO A 175 13.53 -4.98 -0.97
CA PRO A 175 13.95 -6.13 -1.77
C PRO A 175 12.73 -6.75 -2.44
N PHE A 176 12.77 -6.91 -3.77
CA PHE A 176 11.62 -7.36 -4.53
C PHE A 176 12.06 -8.08 -5.79
N LYS A 177 11.53 -9.29 -6.01
CA LYS A 177 11.89 -10.14 -7.15
C LYS A 177 10.66 -10.49 -7.97
N ARG A 178 10.87 -10.92 -9.21
CA ARG A 178 9.79 -11.25 -10.16
C ARG A 178 8.74 -12.24 -9.66
N ASN A 179 9.14 -13.17 -8.78
CA ASN A 179 8.23 -14.17 -8.22
C ASN A 179 7.48 -13.67 -6.96
N GLN A 180 7.64 -12.40 -6.58
CA GLN A 180 6.95 -11.74 -5.49
C GLN A 180 6.10 -10.62 -6.08
N ASN A 181 4.81 -10.59 -5.77
CA ASN A 181 3.91 -9.52 -6.17
C ASN A 181 3.20 -8.86 -4.99
N VAL A 182 3.48 -9.30 -3.76
CA VAL A 182 2.82 -8.79 -2.54
C VAL A 182 3.76 -7.90 -1.75
N ILE A 183 3.26 -6.74 -1.35
CA ILE A 183 3.85 -5.83 -0.38
C ILE A 183 2.92 -5.78 0.82
N PHE A 184 3.40 -6.22 1.98
CA PHE A 184 2.64 -6.20 3.21
C PHE A 184 2.65 -4.80 3.83
N VAL A 185 1.54 -4.42 4.46
CA VAL A 185 1.36 -3.15 5.17
C VAL A 185 0.91 -3.48 6.59
N ASP A 186 1.85 -3.59 7.53
CA ASP A 186 1.55 -4.02 8.91
C ASP A 186 1.16 -2.83 9.79
N VAL A 187 -0.14 -2.59 9.85
CA VAL A 187 -0.72 -1.42 10.51
C VAL A 187 -0.56 -1.50 12.04
N SER A 188 -0.36 -2.70 12.59
CA SER A 188 -0.07 -2.85 14.02
C SER A 188 1.23 -2.15 14.42
N ARG A 189 2.25 -2.16 13.54
CA ARG A 189 3.53 -1.46 13.74
C ARG A 189 3.38 0.07 13.71
N PHE A 190 2.42 0.58 12.94
CA PHE A 190 2.15 2.01 12.90
C PHE A 190 1.53 2.46 14.23
N LEU A 191 0.44 1.78 14.64
CA LEU A 191 -0.28 2.16 15.85
C LEU A 191 0.51 1.87 17.13
N SER A 192 1.42 0.89 17.14
CA SER A 192 2.25 0.58 18.32
C SER A 192 3.22 1.70 18.74
N GLU A 193 3.52 2.62 17.81
CA GLU A 193 4.43 3.76 17.99
C GLU A 193 3.67 5.03 18.43
N ILE A 194 2.35 5.00 18.54
CA ILE A 194 1.51 6.17 18.84
C ILE A 194 0.88 6.03 20.23
N ASP A 195 1.12 7.01 21.09
CA ASP A 195 0.36 7.18 22.33
C ASP A 195 -1.02 7.76 21.99
N LEU A 196 -2.00 6.90 21.68
CA LEU A 196 -3.37 7.30 21.30
C LEU A 196 -4.10 8.07 22.39
N LYS A 197 -3.66 7.98 23.66
CA LYS A 197 -4.20 8.81 24.73
C LYS A 197 -3.83 10.29 24.53
N LYS A 198 -2.62 10.56 24.02
CA LYS A 198 -2.11 11.93 23.79
C LYS A 198 -2.31 12.42 22.36
N THR A 199 -2.17 11.53 21.38
CA THR A 199 -2.21 11.86 19.94
C THR A 199 -3.25 10.97 19.27
N HIS A 200 -4.53 11.33 19.43
CA HIS A 200 -5.66 10.67 18.77
C HIS A 200 -6.08 11.39 17.48
N SER A 201 -5.61 12.62 17.23
CA SER A 201 -5.99 13.39 16.05
C SER A 201 -4.81 14.14 15.45
N VAL A 202 -4.58 13.95 14.15
CA VAL A 202 -3.72 14.77 13.29
C VAL A 202 -4.45 14.96 11.97
N MET A 203 -4.82 16.20 11.64
CA MET A 203 -5.62 16.52 10.45
C MET A 203 -5.08 17.72 9.66
N SER A 204 -3.80 18.00 9.80
CA SER A 204 -3.11 19.07 9.07
C SER A 204 -1.62 18.77 9.01
N PRO A 205 -0.88 19.39 8.08
CA PRO A 205 0.57 19.37 8.10
C PRO A 205 1.14 19.94 9.41
N GLY A 206 2.35 19.50 9.78
CA GLY A 206 3.05 19.94 10.99
C GLY A 206 4.00 18.86 11.52
N GLU A 207 4.71 19.15 12.61
CA GLU A 207 5.70 18.24 13.20
C GLU A 207 5.14 16.84 13.50
N LYS A 208 3.93 16.77 14.07
CA LYS A 208 3.25 15.49 14.34
C LYS A 208 2.95 14.71 13.06
N ALA A 209 2.52 15.40 12.00
CA ALA A 209 2.22 14.78 10.70
C ALA A 209 3.51 14.22 10.06
N THR A 210 4.61 14.97 10.13
CA THR A 210 5.94 14.52 9.65
C THR A 210 6.43 13.31 10.45
N ALA A 211 6.31 13.32 11.78
CA ALA A 211 6.67 12.17 12.61
C ALA A 211 5.86 10.92 12.25
N LEU A 212 4.54 11.06 12.10
CA LEU A 212 3.67 9.94 11.68
C LEU A 212 4.04 9.42 10.28
N ALA A 213 4.39 10.30 9.34
CA ALA A 213 4.82 9.87 8.01
C ALA A 213 6.08 8.99 8.06
N HIS A 214 7.09 9.37 8.86
CA HIS A 214 8.29 8.56 9.06
C HIS A 214 8.01 7.20 9.71
N VAL A 215 7.02 7.11 10.59
CA VAL A 215 6.59 5.82 11.15
C VAL A 215 5.87 5.00 10.08
N PHE A 216 4.92 5.60 9.36
CA PHE A 216 4.11 4.93 8.36
C PHE A 216 4.95 4.32 7.23
N GLN A 217 6.02 5.01 6.78
CA GLN A 217 6.97 4.48 5.80
C GLN A 217 7.55 3.10 6.19
N LYS A 218 7.72 2.82 7.48
CA LYS A 218 8.43 1.63 7.98
C LYS A 218 7.55 0.39 8.09
N ILE A 219 6.24 0.51 7.83
CA ILE A 219 5.31 -0.62 7.98
C ILE A 219 5.21 -1.49 6.72
N PHE A 220 5.85 -1.05 5.64
CA PHE A 220 5.88 -1.75 4.36
C PHE A 220 7.02 -2.77 4.35
N TYR A 221 6.74 -3.99 3.93
CA TYR A 221 7.78 -5.02 3.74
C TYR A 221 7.34 -6.07 2.71
N THR A 222 8.32 -6.86 2.28
CA THR A 222 8.11 -8.03 1.42
C THR A 222 8.51 -9.27 2.21
N GLU A 223 7.98 -10.43 1.86
CA GLU A 223 8.48 -11.67 2.45
C GLU A 223 9.99 -11.80 2.15
N SER A 224 10.80 -11.80 3.21
CA SER A 224 12.21 -12.14 3.09
C SER A 224 12.29 -13.65 2.94
N LYS A 225 12.88 -14.13 1.85
CA LYS A 225 13.38 -15.51 1.77
C LYS A 225 14.68 -15.63 2.54
#